data_AF-A0A357N8W9-F1
#
_entry.id   AF-A0A357N8W9-F1
#
_cell.length_a   1.000
_cell.length_b   1.000
_cell.length_c   1.000
_cell.angle_alpha   90.00
_cell.angle_beta   90.00
_cell.angle_gamma   90.00
#
_symmetry.space_group_name_H-M   'P 1'
#
loop_
_entity.id
_entity.type
_entity.pdbx_description
1 polymer ?
#
loop_
_entity_poly.entity_id
_entity_poly.type
_entity_poly.pdbx_seq_one_letter_code
_entity_poly.pdbx_strand_id
1 'polypeptide(L)' 'MLTADFFWKVFEATGSVAAYLVYKRLVLQ' A
#
# COMPACT_ATOMS: atom_id res chain seq x y z
N MET A 1 6.71 -10.61 3.70
CA MET A 1 5.55 -10.01 4.41
C MET A 1 5.16 -8.76 3.65
N LEU A 2 3.88 -8.62 3.27
CA LEU A 2 3.36 -7.39 2.66
C LEU A 2 3.22 -6.33 3.76
N THR A 3 4.29 -5.58 4.00
CA THR A 3 4.36 -4.54 5.04
C THR A 3 4.05 -3.15 4.48
N ALA A 4 3.86 -2.17 5.36
CA ALA A 4 3.63 -0.76 4.98
C ALA A 4 4.65 -0.24 3.95
N ASP A 5 5.93 -0.55 4.13
CA ASP A 5 7.02 -0.17 3.22
C ASP A 5 6.82 -0.62 1.77
N PHE A 6 6.24 -1.80 1.56
CA PHE A 6 5.98 -2.29 0.20
C PHE A 6 4.97 -1.40 -0.50
N PHE A 7 3.85 -1.08 0.16
CA PHE A 7 2.80 -0.25 -0.42
C PHE A 7 3.23 1.22 -0.54
N TRP A 8 4.06 1.69 0.38
CA TRP A 8 4.69 3.01 0.28
C TRP A 8 5.54 3.14 -0.99
N LYS A 9 6.43 2.17 -1.26
CA LYS A 9 7.26 2.16 -2.47
C LYS A 9 6.44 2.07 -3.75
N VAL A 10 5.34 1.31 -3.75
CA VAL A 10 4.41 1.24 -4.89
C VAL A 10 3.74 2.59 -5.12
N PHE A 11 3.31 3.28 -4.06
CA PHE A 11 2.75 4.62 -4.16
C PHE A 11 3.78 5.61 -4.72
N GLU A 12 5.00 5.64 -4.19
CA GLU A 12 6.07 6.53 -4.69
C GLU A 12 6.38 6.29 -6.17
N ALA A 13 6.39 5.03 -6.61
CA ALA A 13 6.70 4.68 -7.99
C ALA A 13 5.56 4.98 -8.98
N THR A 14 4.31 5.01 -8.52
CA THR A 14 3.13 5.06 -9.42
C THR A 14 2.22 6.26 -9.20
N GLY A 15 2.33 6.96 -8.07
CA GLY A 15 1.36 7.95 -7.60
C GLY A 15 -0.02 7.39 -7.28
N SER A 16 -0.19 6.06 -7.28
CA SER A 16 -1.50 5.42 -7.18
C SER A 16 -2.01 5.33 -5.75
N VAL A 17 -3.06 6.10 -5.43
CA VAL A 17 -3.76 6.03 -4.13
C VAL A 17 -4.34 4.63 -3.83
N ALA A 18 -4.51 3.80 -4.86
CA ALA A 18 -4.99 2.43 -4.71
C ALA A 18 -4.05 1.57 -3.84
N ALA A 19 -2.74 1.84 -3.84
CA ALA A 19 -1.79 1.12 -2.98
C ALA A 19 -2.10 1.30 -1.49
N TYR A 20 -2.47 2.52 -1.08
CA TYR A 20 -2.89 2.81 0.28
C TYR A 20 -4.22 2.13 0.64
N LEU A 21 -5.19 2.12 -0.28
CA LEU A 21 -6.48 1.47 -0.06
C LEU A 21 -6.34 -0.05 0.09
N VAL A 22 -5.45 -0.68 -0.69
CA VAL A 22 -5.14 -2.11 -0.59
C VAL A 22 -4.45 -2.42 0.73
N TYR A 23 -3.42 -1.65 1.11
CA TYR A 23 -2.77 -1.79 2.42
C TYR A 23 -3.78 -1.69 3.57
N LYS A 24 -4.62 -0.65 3.53
CA LYS A 24 -5.67 -0.43 4.54
C LYS A 24 -6.60 -1.64 4.65
N ARG A 25 -7.00 -2.24 3.53
CA ARG A 25 -7.89 -3.41 3.52
C ARG A 25 -7.21 -4.69 4.01
N LEU A 26 -5.91 -4.85 3.78
CA LEU A 26 -5.14 -6.02 4.22
C LEU A 26 -4.76 -5.96 5.71
N VAL A 27 -4.62 -4.76 6.28
CA VAL A 27 -4.20 -4.56 7.68
C VAL A 27 -5.37 -4.40 8.65
N LEU A 28 -6.50 -3.82 8.20
CA LEU A 28 -7.70 -3.63 9.02
C LEU A 28 -8.75 -4.75 8.87
N GLN A 29 -8.31 -5.98 8.64
CA GLN A 29 -9.17 -7.17 8.84
C GLN A 29 -9.18 -7.59 10.31
#